data_AF-A0A1E4GJQ0-F1
#
_entry.id   AF-A0A1E4GJQ0-F1
#
_cell.length_a   1.000
_cell.length_b   1.000
_cell.length_c   1.000
_cell.angle_alpha   90.00
_cell.angle_beta   90.00
_cell.angle_gamma   90.00
#
_symmetry.space_group_name_H-M   'P 1'
#
loop_
_entity.id
_entity.type
_entity.pdbx_description
1 polymer ?
#
loop_
_entity_poly.entity_id
_entity_poly.type
_entity_poly.pdbx_seq_one_letter_code
_entity_poly.pdbx_strand_id
1 'polypeptide(L)'
;MRLSLFVAGLFFALAGLAAAQPYETPQDLLTAFYEPYFTDDFYEDESRFRSEALQGLYDQDYAATPEGELGALSFDPYIDGQDYDLADFAIGAPEIAGESARVPVHFTNFGEKRSFLYELVREEGGWKIDDVVSTTPGNEYRLSEIFAEAWGE
;
A
#
# COMPACT_ATOMS: atom_id res chain seq x y z
N MET A 1 -51.02 13.81 37.63
CA MET A 1 -50.26 12.89 36.73
C MET A 1 -50.47 13.34 35.30
N ARG A 2 -49.44 13.19 34.45
CA ARG A 2 -49.40 13.39 32.99
C ARG A 2 -49.07 14.83 32.57
N LEU A 3 -48.09 15.12 31.73
CA LEU A 3 -47.07 14.31 31.05
C LEU A 3 -46.06 15.33 30.51
N SER A 4 -44.81 15.34 30.98
CA SER A 4 -43.77 16.20 30.42
C SER A 4 -43.35 15.65 29.06
N LEU A 5 -43.58 16.42 28.00
CA LEU A 5 -43.11 16.11 26.65
C LEU A 5 -41.61 16.43 26.59
N PHE A 6 -40.78 15.39 26.57
CA PHE A 6 -39.39 15.48 26.15
C PHE A 6 -39.35 15.62 24.62
N VAL A 7 -38.91 16.76 24.13
CA VAL A 7 -38.49 16.91 22.73
C VAL A 7 -37.07 16.38 22.64
N ALA A 8 -36.93 15.15 22.15
CA ALA A 8 -35.64 14.60 21.75
C ALA A 8 -35.21 15.30 20.45
N GLY A 9 -34.23 16.20 20.54
CA GLY A 9 -33.55 16.76 19.39
C GLY A 9 -32.65 15.70 18.76
N LEU A 10 -33.01 15.28 17.54
CA LEU A 10 -32.24 14.34 16.73
C LEU A 10 -30.94 15.02 16.27
N PHE A 11 -29.81 14.67 16.87
CA PHE A 11 -28.49 15.01 16.33
C PHE A 11 -28.25 14.11 15.12
N PHE A 12 -28.35 14.66 13.90
CA PHE A 12 -27.75 14.05 12.72
C PHE A 12 -26.23 14.15 12.87
N ALA A 13 -25.60 13.07 13.33
CA ALA A 13 -24.16 12.89 13.15
C ALA A 13 -23.91 12.73 11.64
N LEU A 14 -23.37 13.76 10.99
CA LEU A 14 -22.64 13.57 9.75
C LEU A 14 -21.42 12.72 10.10
N ALA A 15 -21.56 11.40 9.96
CA ALA A 15 -20.40 10.55 9.74
C ALA A 15 -19.83 10.99 8.38
N GLY A 16 -18.86 11.90 8.41
CA GLY A 16 -18.04 12.14 7.23
C GLY A 16 -17.39 10.81 6.88
N LEU A 17 -17.75 10.26 5.73
CA LEU A 17 -16.93 9.25 5.08
C LEU A 17 -15.55 9.86 4.96
N ALA A 18 -14.62 9.42 5.80
CA ALA A 18 -13.21 9.69 5.63
C ALA A 18 -12.75 8.89 4.41
N ALA A 19 -13.12 9.37 3.21
CA ALA A 19 -12.46 8.94 2.01
C ALA A 19 -10.98 9.31 2.21
N ALA A 20 -10.11 8.29 2.15
CA ALA A 20 -8.67 8.49 2.14
C ALA A 20 -8.36 9.63 1.16
N GLN A 21 -7.73 10.69 1.67
CA GLN A 21 -7.44 11.84 0.82
C GLN A 21 -6.55 11.37 -0.35
N PRO A 22 -6.89 11.69 -1.61
CA PRO A 22 -6.09 11.29 -2.74
C PRO A 22 -4.69 11.90 -2.62
N TYR A 23 -3.66 11.09 -2.82
CA TYR A 23 -2.28 11.57 -2.80
C TYR A 23 -2.00 12.42 -4.04
N GLU A 24 -1.65 13.70 -3.85
CA GLU A 24 -1.46 14.65 -4.95
C GLU A 24 -0.18 14.38 -5.75
N THR A 25 0.88 13.90 -5.09
CA THR A 25 2.15 13.57 -5.74
C THR A 25 2.57 12.10 -5.48
N PRO A 26 3.39 11.52 -6.37
CA PRO A 26 4.02 10.21 -6.14
C PRO A 26 4.74 10.10 -4.79
N GLN A 27 5.41 11.18 -4.38
CA GLN A 27 6.18 11.21 -3.14
C GLN A 27 5.29 11.26 -1.91
N ASP A 28 4.16 11.96 -1.95
CA ASP A 28 3.21 12.00 -0.84
C ASP A 28 2.62 10.60 -0.59
N LEU A 29 2.27 9.89 -1.67
CA LEU A 29 1.82 8.50 -1.61
C LEU A 29 2.87 7.62 -0.91
N LEU A 30 4.10 7.60 -1.42
CA LEU A 30 5.15 6.70 -0.90
C LEU A 30 5.59 7.09 0.51
N THR A 31 5.55 8.38 0.85
CA THR A 31 5.85 8.85 2.22
C THR A 31 4.78 8.36 3.19
N ALA A 32 3.51 8.50 2.86
CA ALA A 32 2.41 8.01 3.70
C ALA A 32 2.38 6.47 3.77
N PHE A 33 2.75 5.80 2.68
CA PHE A 33 2.82 4.34 2.62
C PHE A 33 3.92 3.78 3.52
N TYR A 34 5.10 4.41 3.54
CA TYR A 34 6.23 3.96 4.36
C TYR A 34 6.23 4.47 5.81
N GLU A 35 5.42 5.48 6.15
CA GLU A 35 5.34 6.03 7.52
C GLU A 35 5.16 4.95 8.61
N PRO A 36 4.25 3.97 8.47
CA PRO A 36 4.03 2.94 9.49
C PRO A 36 5.28 2.17 9.92
N TYR A 37 6.24 1.95 9.01
CA TYR A 37 7.49 1.26 9.35
C TYR A 37 8.41 2.08 10.29
N PHE A 38 8.13 3.36 10.50
CA PHE A 38 8.87 4.23 11.43
C PHE A 38 8.08 4.58 12.69
N THR A 39 6.76 4.43 12.66
CA THR A 39 5.86 4.77 13.77
C THR A 39 5.32 3.54 14.49
N ASP A 40 5.45 2.36 13.89
CA ASP A 40 4.78 1.12 14.29
C ASP A 40 3.24 1.25 14.35
N ASP A 41 2.67 2.16 13.55
CA ASP A 41 1.23 2.44 13.46
C ASP A 41 0.72 2.10 12.05
N PHE A 42 0.42 0.82 11.82
CA PHE A 42 -0.02 0.30 10.53
C PHE A 42 -1.51 0.50 10.30
N TYR A 43 -1.84 0.80 9.04
CA TYR A 43 -3.22 0.90 8.59
C TYR A 43 -3.88 -0.48 8.65
N GLU A 44 -5.11 -0.55 9.17
CA GLU A 44 -5.92 -1.79 9.11
C GLU A 44 -6.23 -2.21 7.67
N ASP A 45 -6.31 -1.22 6.77
CA ASP A 45 -6.60 -1.40 5.35
C ASP A 45 -5.58 -0.66 4.49
N GLU A 46 -4.69 -1.44 3.87
CA GLU A 46 -3.67 -0.94 2.95
C GLU A 46 -4.16 -0.85 1.50
N SER A 47 -5.35 -1.36 1.17
CA SER A 47 -5.90 -1.27 -0.20
C SER A 47 -6.01 0.18 -0.68
N ARG A 48 -6.14 1.12 0.27
CA ARG A 48 -6.12 2.56 0.02
C ARG A 48 -4.87 3.05 -0.73
N PHE A 49 -3.75 2.35 -0.66
CA PHE A 49 -2.50 2.72 -1.33
C PHE A 49 -2.36 2.11 -2.73
N ARG A 50 -3.08 1.02 -3.01
CA ARG A 50 -2.92 0.22 -4.23
C ARG A 50 -3.87 0.70 -5.32
N SER A 51 -3.47 0.49 -6.57
CA SER A 51 -4.32 0.66 -7.74
C SER A 51 -5.41 -0.41 -7.72
N GLU A 52 -6.47 -0.21 -8.51
CA GLU A 52 -7.50 -1.25 -8.70
C GLU A 52 -6.86 -2.56 -9.22
N ALA A 53 -5.90 -2.45 -10.14
CA ALA A 53 -5.21 -3.60 -10.71
C ALA A 53 -4.39 -4.36 -9.66
N LEU A 54 -3.54 -3.67 -8.89
CA LEU A 54 -2.72 -4.32 -7.87
C LEU A 54 -3.58 -4.89 -6.75
N GLN A 55 -4.60 -4.15 -6.29
CA GLN A 55 -5.53 -4.66 -5.28
C GLN A 55 -6.25 -5.92 -5.78
N GLY A 56 -6.64 -5.96 -7.06
CA GLY A 56 -7.24 -7.14 -7.68
C GLY A 56 -6.34 -8.38 -7.62
N LEU A 57 -5.01 -8.23 -7.65
CA LEU A 57 -4.09 -9.35 -7.48
C LEU A 57 -4.11 -9.91 -6.05
N TYR A 58 -4.06 -9.02 -5.06
CA TYR A 58 -4.20 -9.41 -3.64
C TYR A 58 -5.54 -10.07 -3.35
N ASP A 59 -6.64 -9.53 -3.91
CA ASP A 59 -7.97 -10.08 -3.72
C ASP A 59 -8.10 -11.47 -4.35
N GLN A 60 -7.52 -11.66 -5.54
CA GLN A 60 -7.49 -12.96 -6.20
C GLN A 60 -6.67 -13.97 -5.39
N ASP A 61 -5.50 -13.59 -4.89
CA ASP A 61 -4.65 -14.46 -4.07
C ASP A 61 -5.38 -14.87 -2.78
N TYR A 62 -6.00 -13.91 -2.10
CA TYR A 62 -6.80 -14.17 -0.90
C TYR A 62 -7.97 -15.13 -1.19
N ALA A 63 -8.68 -14.94 -2.31
CA ALA A 63 -9.80 -15.80 -2.69
C ALA A 63 -9.37 -17.22 -3.12
N ALA A 64 -8.17 -17.36 -3.69
CA ALA A 64 -7.61 -18.63 -4.12
C ALA A 64 -6.95 -19.42 -2.98
N THR A 65 -6.55 -18.74 -1.91
CA THR A 65 -5.85 -19.34 -0.77
C THR A 65 -6.82 -20.04 0.19
N PRO A 66 -6.66 -21.35 0.47
CA PRO A 66 -7.46 -22.04 1.47
C PRO A 66 -7.30 -21.45 2.87
N GLU A 67 -8.37 -21.52 3.69
CA GLU A 67 -8.33 -21.02 5.06
C GLU A 67 -7.20 -21.68 5.87
N GLY A 68 -6.29 -20.86 6.41
CA GLY A 68 -5.15 -21.30 7.20
C GLY A 68 -3.87 -21.58 6.41
N GLU A 69 -3.90 -21.47 5.08
CA GLU A 69 -2.71 -21.52 4.23
C GLU A 69 -2.12 -20.11 4.01
N LEU A 70 -0.84 -20.06 3.67
CA LEU A 70 -0.19 -18.83 3.21
C LEU A 70 -0.48 -18.66 1.71
N GLY A 71 -0.84 -17.44 1.30
CA GLY A 71 -1.01 -17.08 -0.10
C GLY A 71 0.33 -16.96 -0.84
N ALA A 72 0.33 -16.29 -1.99
CA ALA A 72 1.53 -16.09 -2.81
C ALA A 72 2.68 -15.41 -2.05
N LEU A 73 2.35 -14.52 -1.11
CA LEU A 73 3.32 -13.75 -0.34
C LEU A 73 3.63 -14.44 1.00
N SER A 74 4.89 -14.82 1.16
CA SER A 74 5.43 -15.37 2.42
C SER A 74 6.35 -14.38 3.15
N PHE A 75 6.42 -13.14 2.67
CA PHE A 75 7.22 -12.03 3.16
C PHE A 75 6.55 -10.69 2.78
N ASP A 76 7.01 -9.59 3.35
CA ASP A 76 6.57 -8.25 2.96
C ASP A 76 7.34 -7.77 1.71
N PRO A 77 6.67 -7.63 0.55
CA PRO A 77 7.30 -7.28 -0.72
C PRO A 77 7.70 -5.80 -0.83
N TYR A 78 7.39 -4.96 0.17
CA TYR A 78 7.76 -3.55 0.17
C TYR A 78 9.03 -3.27 0.97
N ILE A 79 9.46 -4.24 1.78
CA ILE A 79 10.72 -4.22 2.54
C ILE A 79 11.66 -5.39 2.22
N ASP A 80 11.21 -6.34 1.41
CA ASP A 80 11.95 -7.55 1.03
C ASP A 80 12.43 -8.32 2.28
N GLY A 81 11.48 -8.59 3.19
CA GLY A 81 11.78 -9.19 4.50
C GLY A 81 10.54 -9.61 5.31
N GLN A 82 10.80 -10.34 6.40
CA GLN A 82 9.78 -10.76 7.37
C GLN A 82 9.61 -9.77 8.53
N ASP A 83 10.69 -9.09 8.88
CA ASP A 83 10.77 -8.07 9.92
C ASP A 83 11.44 -6.83 9.31
N TYR A 84 11.33 -5.69 10.01
CA TYR A 84 11.95 -4.43 9.59
C TYR A 84 12.79 -3.77 10.68
N ASP A 85 13.92 -3.21 10.26
CA ASP A 85 14.71 -2.19 10.96
C ASP A 85 15.24 -1.23 9.90
N LEU A 86 14.38 -0.28 9.51
CA LEU A 86 14.63 0.59 8.36
C LEU A 86 15.52 1.78 8.74
N ALA A 87 16.56 2.01 7.95
CA ALA A 87 17.42 3.20 8.05
C ALA A 87 17.82 3.71 6.67
N ASP A 88 18.34 4.93 6.59
CA ASP A 88 18.79 5.57 5.35
C ASP A 88 17.70 5.62 4.25
N PHE A 89 16.43 5.79 4.66
CA PHE A 89 15.29 5.81 3.76
C PHE A 89 15.27 7.06 2.87
N ALA A 90 15.08 6.84 1.58
CA ALA A 90 15.00 7.89 0.58
C ALA A 90 14.08 7.51 -0.59
N ILE A 91 13.21 8.46 -0.93
CA ILE A 91 12.37 8.45 -2.12
C ILE A 91 13.06 9.33 -3.16
N GLY A 92 13.38 8.77 -4.32
CA GLY A 92 14.00 9.50 -5.42
C GLY A 92 13.03 10.38 -6.19
N ALA A 93 13.55 11.09 -7.19
CA ALA A 93 12.72 11.90 -8.07
C ALA A 93 11.83 11.01 -8.96
N PRO A 94 10.52 11.29 -9.06
CA PRO A 94 9.63 10.52 -9.91
C PRO A 94 9.85 10.85 -11.39
N GLU A 95 9.85 9.83 -12.23
CA GLU A 95 9.74 9.95 -13.69
C GLU A 95 8.26 9.86 -14.07
N ILE A 96 7.61 11.01 -14.27
CA ILE A 96 6.17 11.10 -14.56
C ILE A 96 5.94 11.12 -16.08
N ALA A 97 5.04 10.27 -16.56
CA ALA A 97 4.58 10.18 -17.94
C ALA A 97 3.05 10.10 -18.00
N GLY A 98 2.39 11.26 -18.08
CA GLY A 98 0.93 11.34 -18.05
C GLY A 98 0.37 10.90 -16.71
N GLU A 99 -0.45 9.85 -16.72
CA GLU A 99 -1.09 9.26 -15.53
C GLU A 99 -0.28 8.11 -14.92
N SER A 100 0.97 7.92 -15.35
CA SER A 100 1.88 6.91 -14.79
C SER A 100 3.15 7.58 -14.26
N ALA A 101 3.77 6.99 -13.24
CA ALA A 101 5.05 7.43 -12.71
C ALA A 101 5.93 6.26 -12.30
N ARG A 102 7.24 6.43 -12.41
CA ARG A 102 8.25 5.52 -11.86
C ARG A 102 9.05 6.21 -10.78
N VAL A 103 9.20 5.59 -9.60
CA VAL A 103 9.87 6.22 -8.46
C VAL A 103 10.87 5.25 -7.84
N PRO A 104 12.19 5.55 -7.86
CA PRO A 104 13.16 4.74 -7.15
C PRO A 104 13.06 5.00 -5.65
N VAL A 105 13.04 3.94 -4.85
CA VAL A 105 13.07 3.98 -3.38
C VAL A 105 14.25 3.15 -2.90
N HIS A 106 14.98 3.64 -1.90
CA HIS A 106 16.08 2.90 -1.30
C HIS A 106 16.16 3.15 0.19
N PHE A 107 16.61 2.12 0.91
CA PHE A 107 16.87 2.14 2.34
C PHE A 107 17.80 0.99 2.69
N THR A 108 18.16 0.89 3.96
CA THR A 108 18.69 -0.33 4.55
C THR A 108 17.62 -0.97 5.44
N ASN A 109 17.53 -2.29 5.42
CA ASN A 109 16.74 -3.09 6.35
C ASN A 109 17.69 -4.04 7.08
N PHE A 110 17.79 -3.93 8.41
CA PHE A 110 18.82 -4.62 9.22
C PHE A 110 20.26 -4.42 8.70
N GLY A 111 20.55 -3.21 8.20
CA GLY A 111 21.86 -2.85 7.64
C GLY A 111 22.13 -3.38 6.22
N GLU A 112 21.21 -4.15 5.62
CA GLU A 112 21.31 -4.59 4.24
C GLU A 112 20.60 -3.62 3.31
N LYS A 113 21.25 -3.23 2.21
CA LYS A 113 20.66 -2.31 1.23
C LYS A 113 19.51 -2.97 0.50
N ARG A 114 18.38 -2.27 0.43
CA ARG A 114 17.23 -2.62 -0.39
C ARG A 114 16.98 -1.49 -1.38
N SER A 115 16.60 -1.85 -2.61
CA SER A 115 16.37 -0.90 -3.69
C SER A 115 15.15 -1.34 -4.48
N PHE A 116 14.20 -0.43 -4.66
CA PHE A 116 12.95 -0.68 -5.33
C PHE A 116 12.70 0.35 -6.43
N LEU A 117 12.01 -0.09 -7.47
CA LEU A 117 11.36 0.80 -8.43
C LEU A 117 9.86 0.64 -8.28
N TYR A 118 9.22 1.68 -7.76
CA TYR A 118 7.76 1.75 -7.71
C TYR A 118 7.21 2.18 -9.06
N GLU A 119 6.20 1.45 -9.53
CA GLU A 119 5.37 1.82 -10.67
C GLU A 119 4.04 2.30 -10.10
N LEU A 120 3.67 3.54 -10.44
CA LEU A 120 2.50 4.20 -9.91
C LEU A 120 1.56 4.60 -11.03
N VAL A 121 0.29 4.62 -10.72
CA VAL A 121 -0.78 5.09 -11.62
C VAL A 121 -1.62 6.12 -10.90
N ARG A 122 -2.20 7.05 -11.65
CA ARG A 122 -3.17 8.02 -11.14
C ARG A 122 -4.58 7.50 -11.40
N GLU A 123 -5.28 7.21 -10.31
CA GLU A 123 -6.65 6.67 -10.30
C GLU A 123 -7.49 7.42 -9.28
N GLU A 124 -8.78 7.62 -9.57
CA GLU A 124 -9.74 8.26 -8.66
C GLU A 124 -9.28 9.64 -8.11
N GLY A 125 -8.44 10.34 -8.86
CA GLY A 125 -7.92 11.67 -8.52
C GLY A 125 -6.62 11.68 -7.71
N GLY A 126 -6.06 10.53 -7.31
CA GLY A 126 -4.80 10.42 -6.56
C GLY A 126 -3.83 9.40 -7.14
N TRP A 127 -2.57 9.46 -6.71
CA TRP A 127 -1.59 8.43 -7.04
C TRP A 127 -1.82 7.16 -6.24
N LYS A 128 -1.57 6.02 -6.87
CA LYS A 128 -1.68 4.67 -6.34
C LYS A 128 -0.47 3.83 -6.73
N ILE A 129 -0.10 2.87 -5.90
CA ILE A 129 0.92 1.86 -6.20
C ILE A 129 0.31 0.84 -7.16
N ASP A 130 0.87 0.74 -8.35
CA ASP A 130 0.43 -0.20 -9.39
C ASP A 130 1.30 -1.46 -9.43
N ASP A 131 2.59 -1.30 -9.15
CA ASP A 131 3.51 -2.42 -8.94
C ASP A 131 4.74 -1.98 -8.14
N VAL A 132 5.47 -2.95 -7.61
CA VAL A 132 6.79 -2.74 -7.00
C VAL A 132 7.77 -3.76 -7.56
N VAL A 133 8.95 -3.26 -7.96
CA VAL A 133 10.04 -4.08 -8.48
C VAL A 133 11.21 -3.98 -7.52
N SER A 134 11.61 -5.09 -6.89
CA SER A 134 12.90 -5.14 -6.22
C SER A 134 14.00 -5.14 -7.27
N THR A 135 14.89 -4.17 -7.14
CA THR A 135 16.12 -4.02 -7.92
C THR A 135 17.36 -4.31 -7.07
N THR A 136 17.15 -4.90 -5.89
CA THR A 136 18.22 -5.31 -4.98
C THR A 136 19.01 -6.45 -5.61
N PRO A 137 20.34 -6.30 -5.83
CA PRO A 137 21.14 -7.34 -6.47
C PRO A 137 21.06 -8.68 -5.73
N GLY A 138 20.62 -9.72 -6.43
CA GLY A 138 20.47 -11.08 -5.89
C GLY A 138 19.14 -11.37 -5.21
N ASN A 139 18.24 -10.38 -5.09
CA ASN A 139 16.87 -10.51 -4.59
C ASN A 139 15.90 -9.72 -5.50
N GLU A 140 16.06 -9.85 -6.81
CA GLU A 140 15.20 -9.18 -7.79
C GLU A 140 13.85 -9.90 -7.94
N TYR A 141 12.77 -9.13 -7.95
CA TYR A 141 11.42 -9.62 -8.25
C TYR A 141 10.52 -8.47 -8.71
N ARG A 142 9.40 -8.83 -9.30
CA ARG A 142 8.25 -7.94 -9.53
C ARG A 142 7.06 -8.50 -8.77
N LEU A 143 6.35 -7.67 -8.01
CA LEU A 143 5.26 -8.13 -7.15
C LEU A 143 4.14 -8.79 -7.96
N SER A 144 3.74 -8.19 -9.09
CA SER A 144 2.74 -8.81 -9.96
C SER A 144 3.17 -10.17 -10.53
N GLU A 145 4.46 -10.39 -10.77
CA GLU A 145 5.00 -11.68 -11.23
C GLU A 145 4.94 -12.75 -10.13
N ILE A 146 5.16 -12.38 -8.86
CA ILE A 146 4.99 -13.32 -7.73
C ILE A 146 3.56 -13.88 -7.69
N PHE A 147 2.56 -13.02 -7.89
CA PHE A 147 1.17 -13.45 -7.96
C PHE A 147 0.91 -14.33 -9.18
N ALA A 148 1.37 -13.93 -10.37
CA ALA A 148 1.20 -14.72 -11.59
C ALA A 148 1.81 -16.13 -11.47
N GLU A 149 3.03 -16.23 -10.92
CA GLU A 149 3.71 -17.51 -10.68
C GLU A 149 2.95 -18.40 -9.70
N ALA A 150 2.35 -17.83 -8.65
CA ALA A 150 1.55 -18.58 -7.68
C ALA A 150 0.31 -19.23 -8.32
N TRP A 151 -0.21 -18.65 -9.39
CA TRP A 151 -1.38 -19.16 -10.12
C TRP A 151 -1.01 -20.02 -11.33
N GLY A 152 0.29 -20.14 -11.66
CA GLY A 152 0.79 -20.94 -12.77
C GLY A 152 0.56 -20.31 -14.15
N GLU A 153 0.52 -18.98 -14.23
CA GLU A 153 0.40 -18.21 -15.47
C GLU A 153 1.76 -17.83 -16.09
#